data_AF-A0A226H057-F1
#
_entry.id   AF-A0A226H057-F1
#
_cell.length_a   1.000
_cell.length_b   1.000
_cell.length_c   1.000
_cell.angle_alpha   90.00
_cell.angle_beta   90.00
_cell.angle_gamma   90.00
#
_symmetry.space_group_name_H-M   'P 1'
#
loop_
_entity.id
_entity.type
_entity.pdbx_description
1 polymer ?
#
loop_
_entity_poly.entity_id
_entity_poly.type
_entity_poly.pdbx_seq_one_letter_code
_entity_poly.pdbx_strand_id
1 'polypeptide(L)'
;MKTASIIILIFTIISCAKKDRINHYLNIPVTQKELVDNGFYRYSYTDTIYDWDKGDYIIKDLVKYDMCSNVKPEKNKEGEVGPTQLRGIFKLDSLQEKRNWDYFKNDLDSRVITYFFRNDILSYKSIIVDTVSNYHKKTADFTSKEKILKYYDSLNVPLNIILEGNLSSEKRPTLFMINNYNTSIQYASKDPGYDMFVNYLDDFIDRNILQTWYFGGMNKVYYDF
;
A
#
# COMPACT_ATOMS: atom_id res chain seq x y z
N MET A 1 22.08 -20.03 -39.93
CA MET A 1 21.26 -18.85 -39.56
C MET A 1 19.89 -19.17 -38.94
N LYS A 2 19.57 -20.43 -38.58
CA LYS A 2 18.26 -20.77 -37.95
C LYS A 2 18.31 -20.93 -36.42
N THR A 3 19.50 -21.18 -35.85
CA THR A 3 19.70 -21.35 -34.40
C THR A 3 19.85 -20.02 -33.65
N ALA A 4 20.44 -19.01 -34.27
CA ALA A 4 20.59 -17.67 -33.66
C ALA A 4 19.24 -16.97 -33.44
N SER A 5 18.29 -17.14 -34.35
CA SER A 5 16.94 -16.56 -34.23
C SER A 5 16.09 -17.19 -33.11
N ILE A 6 16.36 -18.46 -32.75
CA ILE A 6 15.66 -19.15 -31.66
C ILE A 6 16.19 -18.70 -30.30
N ILE A 7 17.49 -18.44 -30.17
CA ILE A 7 18.10 -17.95 -28.92
C ILE A 7 17.57 -16.54 -28.60
N ILE A 8 17.48 -15.66 -29.60
CA ILE A 8 16.92 -14.30 -29.41
C ILE A 8 15.44 -14.36 -29.02
N LEU A 9 14.67 -15.33 -29.52
CA LEU A 9 13.27 -15.53 -29.15
C LEU A 9 13.10 -16.11 -27.74
N ILE A 10 14.03 -16.95 -27.27
CA ILE A 10 14.02 -17.46 -25.88
C ILE A 10 14.37 -16.35 -24.88
N PHE A 11 15.30 -15.44 -25.23
CA PHE A 11 15.66 -14.30 -24.38
C PHE A 11 14.56 -13.23 -24.28
N THR A 12 13.68 -13.07 -25.29
CA THR A 12 12.55 -12.14 -25.20
C THR A 12 11.38 -12.69 -24.36
N ILE A 13 11.30 -14.00 -24.15
CA ILE A 13 10.25 -14.63 -23.31
C ILE A 13 10.66 -14.68 -21.82
N ILE A 14 11.97 -14.56 -21.51
CA ILE A 14 12.43 -14.16 -20.18
C ILE A 14 12.26 -12.64 -20.03
N SER A 15 11.09 -12.13 -20.39
CA SER A 15 10.60 -10.90 -19.77
C SER A 15 10.54 -11.20 -18.28
N CYS A 16 11.52 -10.67 -17.54
CA CYS A 16 11.55 -10.65 -16.08
C CYS A 16 10.34 -9.87 -15.56
N ALA A 17 9.14 -10.43 -15.69
CA ALA A 17 8.02 -10.05 -14.87
C ALA A 17 8.45 -10.41 -13.44
N LYS A 18 8.89 -9.39 -12.69
CA LYS A 18 9.21 -9.50 -11.26
C LYS A 18 8.01 -10.14 -10.60
N LYS A 19 8.12 -11.44 -10.31
CA LYS A 19 7.05 -12.19 -9.67
C LYS A 19 7.08 -11.79 -8.21
N ASP A 20 6.07 -11.04 -7.79
CA ASP A 20 5.84 -10.77 -6.38
C ASP A 20 5.72 -12.09 -5.59
N ARG A 21 6.60 -12.25 -4.61
CA ARG A 21 6.70 -13.40 -3.70
C ARG A 21 6.36 -13.01 -2.26
N ILE A 22 6.11 -11.74 -1.99
CA ILE A 22 5.84 -11.27 -0.63
C ILE A 22 4.37 -11.57 -0.31
N ASN A 23 4.13 -12.26 0.80
CA ASN A 23 2.76 -12.32 1.33
C ASN A 23 2.47 -11.02 2.08
N HIS A 24 1.89 -10.05 1.37
CA HIS A 24 1.63 -8.72 1.92
C HIS A 24 0.63 -8.71 3.10
N TYR A 25 -0.15 -9.78 3.30
CA TYR A 25 -1.05 -9.91 4.45
C TYR A 25 -0.35 -10.40 5.71
N LEU A 26 0.91 -10.83 5.62
CA LEU A 26 1.74 -11.07 6.80
C LEU A 26 2.36 -9.78 7.28
N ASN A 27 2.47 -9.64 8.60
CA ASN A 27 3.14 -8.51 9.25
C ASN A 27 4.61 -8.83 9.47
N ILE A 28 5.28 -9.28 8.41
CA ILE A 28 6.73 -9.46 8.40
C ILE A 28 7.32 -8.16 7.84
N PRO A 29 8.23 -7.49 8.58
CA PRO A 29 8.92 -6.32 8.07
C PRO A 29 9.64 -6.62 6.74
N VAL A 30 9.57 -5.69 5.81
CA VAL A 30 10.21 -5.79 4.49
C VAL A 30 11.02 -4.54 4.20
N THR A 31 12.11 -4.70 3.48
CA THR A 31 12.97 -3.61 3.04
C THR A 31 12.45 -2.98 1.74
N GLN A 32 12.84 -1.73 1.48
CA GLN A 32 12.59 -1.07 0.20
C GLN A 32 13.13 -1.87 -0.99
N LYS A 33 14.32 -2.47 -0.82
CA LYS A 33 14.95 -3.28 -1.86
C LYS A 33 14.11 -4.51 -2.20
N GLU A 34 13.62 -5.23 -1.19
CA GLU A 34 12.73 -6.38 -1.41
C GLU A 34 11.47 -5.96 -2.17
N LEU A 35 10.86 -4.83 -1.81
CA LEU A 35 9.68 -4.32 -2.51
C LEU A 35 9.98 -3.99 -3.98
N VAL A 36 11.05 -3.25 -4.26
CA VAL A 36 11.47 -2.91 -5.63
C VAL A 36 11.81 -4.18 -6.44
N ASP A 37 12.48 -5.16 -5.83
CA ASP A 37 12.78 -6.44 -6.46
C ASP A 37 11.51 -7.26 -6.77
N ASN A 38 10.42 -7.01 -6.04
CA ASN A 38 9.08 -7.59 -6.26
C ASN A 38 8.16 -6.72 -7.12
N GLY A 39 8.70 -5.67 -7.77
CA GLY A 39 7.98 -4.88 -8.77
C GLY A 39 7.19 -3.70 -8.21
N PHE A 40 7.39 -3.34 -6.94
CA PHE A 40 6.84 -2.10 -6.39
C PHE A 40 7.63 -0.89 -6.90
N TYR A 41 6.90 0.20 -7.10
CA TYR A 41 7.45 1.50 -7.43
C TYR A 41 7.79 2.25 -6.15
N ARG A 42 8.96 2.90 -6.13
CA ARG A 42 9.39 3.76 -5.02
C ARG A 42 9.10 5.23 -5.35
N TYR A 43 8.63 5.95 -4.35
CA TYR A 43 8.45 7.40 -4.35
C TYR A 43 9.21 7.94 -3.14
N SER A 44 9.86 9.08 -3.30
CA SER A 44 10.64 9.69 -2.22
C SER A 44 10.25 11.15 -2.11
N TYR A 45 10.29 11.70 -0.90
CA TYR A 45 10.38 13.14 -0.70
C TYR A 45 11.11 13.40 0.60
N THR A 46 11.58 14.63 0.73
CA THR A 46 12.20 15.10 1.96
C THR A 46 11.36 16.25 2.50
N ASP A 47 11.04 16.19 3.78
CA ASP A 47 10.34 17.26 4.48
C ASP A 47 11.23 17.89 5.54
N THR A 48 10.96 19.15 5.83
CA THR A 48 11.63 19.91 6.87
C THR A 48 10.68 20.03 8.06
N ILE A 49 11.00 19.36 9.16
CA ILE A 49 10.25 19.52 10.41
C ILE A 49 10.75 20.79 11.09
N TYR A 50 9.84 21.71 11.38
CA TYR A 50 10.15 22.95 12.09
C TYR A 50 9.91 22.81 13.58
N ASP A 51 10.77 23.44 14.38
CA ASP A 51 10.60 23.58 15.83
C ASP A 51 9.65 24.74 16.13
N TRP A 52 8.35 24.44 16.14
CA TRP A 52 7.30 25.44 16.37
C TRP A 52 7.37 26.07 17.77
N ASP A 53 8.01 25.42 18.73
CA ASP A 53 8.11 25.87 20.12
C ASP A 53 9.17 26.96 20.34
N LYS A 54 10.09 27.16 19.38
CA LYS A 54 11.20 28.12 19.51
C LYS A 54 11.03 29.44 18.75
N GLY A 55 9.90 29.62 18.06
CA GLY A 55 9.66 30.80 17.21
C GLY A 55 10.42 30.74 15.89
N ASP A 56 9.79 31.28 14.84
CA ASP A 56 10.19 31.36 13.42
C ASP A 56 11.10 30.25 12.86
N TYR A 57 10.48 29.26 12.23
CA TYR A 57 11.04 28.36 11.21
C TYR A 57 12.45 27.78 11.49
N ILE A 58 12.79 27.53 12.75
CA ILE A 58 14.02 26.80 13.06
C ILE A 58 13.84 25.36 12.59
N ILE A 59 14.62 24.96 11.59
CA ILE A 59 14.65 23.58 11.10
C ILE A 59 15.09 22.68 12.26
N LYS A 60 14.19 21.80 12.69
CA LYS A 60 14.44 20.81 13.73
C LYS A 60 15.14 19.60 13.12
N ASP A 61 14.53 19.03 12.08
CA ASP A 61 15.01 17.81 11.43
C ASP A 61 14.70 17.85 9.93
N LEU A 62 15.60 17.27 9.14
CA LEU A 62 15.33 16.89 7.76
C LEU A 62 14.90 15.41 7.76
N VAL A 63 13.67 15.14 7.33
CA VAL A 63 13.14 13.78 7.33
C VAL A 63 12.93 13.31 5.90
N LYS A 64 13.56 12.18 5.58
CA LYS A 64 13.33 11.47 4.32
C LYS A 64 12.14 10.55 4.51
N TYR A 65 11.24 10.58 3.55
CA TYR A 65 10.10 9.69 3.47
C TYR A 65 10.13 8.96 2.15
N ASP A 66 10.01 7.65 2.21
CA ASP A 66 9.87 6.83 1.02
C ASP A 66 8.58 6.04 1.10
N MET A 67 7.88 5.97 -0.02
CA MET A 67 6.74 5.11 -0.23
C MET A 67 7.10 4.04 -1.25
N CYS A 68 6.72 2.80 -1.00
CA CYS A 68 6.76 1.74 -2.00
C CYS A 68 5.33 1.25 -2.25
N SER A 69 4.84 1.34 -3.49
CA SER A 69 3.48 0.95 -3.87
C SER A 69 3.45 0.06 -5.11
N ASN A 70 2.42 -0.77 -5.25
CA ASN A 70 2.15 -1.50 -6.50
C ASN A 70 1.54 -0.60 -7.59
N VAL A 71 1.19 0.64 -7.23
CA VAL A 71 0.66 1.65 -8.15
C VAL A 71 1.81 2.18 -9.02
N LYS A 72 1.59 2.26 -10.33
CA LYS A 72 2.58 2.80 -11.27
C LYS A 72 2.57 4.33 -11.23
N PRO A 73 3.70 5.04 -11.23
CA PRO A 73 3.67 6.49 -11.35
C PRO A 73 3.25 6.95 -12.76
N GLU A 74 2.54 8.07 -12.83
CA GLU A 74 2.22 8.81 -14.06
C GLU A 74 2.72 10.25 -13.95
N LYS A 75 3.09 10.85 -15.09
CA LYS A 75 3.39 12.28 -15.15
C LYS A 75 2.09 13.07 -15.29
N ASN A 76 1.86 14.05 -14.43
CA ASN A 76 0.80 15.03 -14.62
C ASN A 76 1.14 16.05 -15.72
N LYS A 77 0.23 16.99 -15.99
CA LYS A 77 0.40 18.01 -17.03
C LYS A 77 1.55 18.96 -16.72
N GLU A 78 1.88 19.09 -15.44
CA GLU A 78 2.95 19.91 -14.89
C GLU A 78 4.31 19.18 -14.89
N GLY A 79 4.34 17.90 -15.29
CA GLY A 79 5.55 17.08 -15.37
C GLY A 79 5.93 16.34 -14.09
N GLU A 80 5.14 16.46 -13.03
CA GLU A 80 5.32 15.81 -11.73
C GLU A 80 4.90 14.35 -11.80
N VAL A 81 5.69 13.44 -11.19
CA VAL A 81 5.59 11.98 -11.40
C VAL A 81 4.88 11.30 -10.22
N GLY A 82 3.56 11.41 -10.10
CA GLY A 82 2.84 10.84 -8.95
C GLY A 82 1.94 9.65 -9.31
N PRO A 83 1.35 8.96 -8.32
CA PRO A 83 0.27 8.00 -8.56
C PRO A 83 -1.07 8.72 -8.86
N THR A 84 -1.06 9.64 -9.82
CA THR A 84 -2.15 10.58 -10.11
C THR A 84 -3.41 9.90 -10.62
N GLN A 85 -3.32 8.67 -11.13
CA GLN A 85 -4.46 7.88 -11.57
C GLN A 85 -5.39 7.47 -10.42
N LEU A 86 -4.93 7.49 -9.16
CA LEU A 86 -5.82 7.26 -8.01
C LEU A 86 -6.50 8.55 -7.51
N ARG A 87 -5.99 9.73 -7.87
CA ARG A 87 -6.54 11.05 -7.50
C ARG A 87 -7.97 11.28 -8.03
N GLY A 88 -8.40 10.48 -9.00
CA GLY A 88 -9.68 10.61 -9.70
C GLY A 88 -10.70 9.49 -9.48
N ILE A 89 -10.41 8.44 -8.68
CA ILE A 89 -11.41 7.37 -8.41
C ILE A 89 -12.66 7.95 -7.71
N PHE A 90 -12.52 9.07 -7.00
CA PHE A 90 -13.60 9.60 -6.16
C PHE A 90 -14.31 10.85 -6.71
N LYS A 91 -13.76 11.58 -7.70
CA LYS A 91 -14.39 12.77 -8.31
C LYS A 91 -13.75 13.24 -9.64
N LEU A 92 -13.99 12.62 -10.82
CA LEU A 92 -13.65 13.22 -12.15
C LEU A 92 -14.49 12.63 -13.31
N ASP A 93 -14.43 13.28 -14.48
CA ASP A 93 -15.17 13.04 -15.75
C ASP A 93 -15.11 11.58 -16.30
N SER A 94 -16.18 11.15 -16.99
CA SER A 94 -16.59 9.75 -17.21
C SER A 94 -15.57 8.84 -17.93
N LEU A 95 -14.73 9.38 -18.83
CA LEU A 95 -13.73 8.58 -19.56
C LEU A 95 -12.43 8.36 -18.77
N GLN A 96 -11.98 9.36 -18.02
CA GLN A 96 -10.78 9.23 -17.19
C GLN A 96 -11.08 8.35 -15.97
N GLU A 97 -12.29 8.47 -15.42
CA GLU A 97 -12.78 7.59 -14.36
C GLU A 97 -12.77 6.12 -14.82
N LYS A 98 -13.31 5.82 -16.01
CA LYS A 98 -13.28 4.45 -16.55
C LYS A 98 -11.86 3.91 -16.69
N ARG A 99 -10.92 4.69 -17.26
CA ARG A 99 -9.51 4.27 -17.39
C ARG A 99 -8.86 3.97 -16.04
N ASN A 100 -9.12 4.81 -15.04
CA ASN A 100 -8.58 4.63 -13.70
C ASN A 100 -9.17 3.39 -13.02
N TRP A 101 -10.48 3.15 -13.18
CA TRP A 101 -11.14 1.94 -12.70
C TRP A 101 -10.66 0.67 -13.41
N ASP A 102 -10.46 0.71 -14.73
CA ASP A 102 -9.93 -0.41 -15.50
C ASP A 102 -8.51 -0.74 -15.02
N TYR A 103 -7.67 0.27 -14.79
CA TYR A 103 -6.33 0.07 -14.22
C TYR A 103 -6.39 -0.55 -12.82
N PHE A 104 -7.22 0.02 -11.94
CA PHE A 104 -7.35 -0.48 -10.57
C PHE A 104 -7.89 -1.92 -10.53
N LYS A 105 -8.90 -2.26 -11.34
CA LYS A 105 -9.48 -3.62 -11.36
C LYS A 105 -8.59 -4.63 -12.05
N ASN A 106 -7.99 -4.28 -13.19
CA ASN A 106 -7.30 -5.26 -14.04
C ASN A 106 -5.80 -5.34 -13.75
N ASP A 107 -5.11 -4.21 -13.62
CA ASP A 107 -3.66 -4.18 -13.40
C ASP A 107 -3.30 -4.32 -11.92
N LEU A 108 -4.13 -3.78 -11.02
CA LEU A 108 -3.92 -3.86 -9.58
C LEU A 108 -4.74 -4.95 -8.88
N ASP A 109 -5.56 -5.71 -9.61
CA ASP A 109 -6.43 -6.76 -9.06
C ASP A 109 -7.33 -6.23 -7.92
N SER A 110 -7.94 -5.06 -8.15
CA SER A 110 -8.78 -4.33 -7.18
C SER A 110 -8.08 -4.05 -5.84
N ARG A 111 -6.74 -3.95 -5.84
CA ARG A 111 -5.95 -3.87 -4.62
C ARG A 111 -4.78 -2.89 -4.71
N VAL A 112 -4.74 -1.92 -3.80
CA VAL A 112 -3.58 -1.04 -3.59
C VAL A 112 -2.82 -1.51 -2.36
N ILE A 113 -1.51 -1.69 -2.48
CA ILE A 113 -0.61 -2.02 -1.37
C ILE A 113 0.43 -0.93 -1.27
N THR A 114 0.59 -0.36 -0.08
CA THR A 114 1.53 0.73 0.17
C THR A 114 2.34 0.43 1.42
N TYR A 115 3.67 0.54 1.31
CA TYR A 115 4.62 0.54 2.42
C TYR A 115 5.22 1.92 2.56
N PHE A 116 5.43 2.37 3.78
CA PHE A 116 5.98 3.68 4.05
C PHE A 116 7.17 3.59 4.98
N PHE A 117 8.20 4.33 4.64
CA PHE A 117 9.46 4.37 5.35
C PHE A 117 9.76 5.81 5.76
N ARG A 118 10.21 5.99 7.00
CA ARG A 118 10.75 7.23 7.52
C ARG A 118 12.22 7.01 7.80
N ASN A 119 13.10 7.77 7.15
CA ASN A 119 14.56 7.61 7.23
C ASN A 119 14.97 6.14 7.06
N ASP A 120 14.46 5.49 6.00
CA ASP A 120 14.67 4.07 5.66
C ASP A 120 14.12 3.03 6.68
N ILE A 121 13.42 3.46 7.73
CA ILE A 121 12.75 2.59 8.70
C ILE A 121 11.30 2.39 8.28
N LEU A 122 10.88 1.13 8.10
CA LEU A 122 9.48 0.79 7.80
C LEU A 122 8.57 1.25 8.94
N SER A 123 7.71 2.22 8.66
CA SER A 123 6.81 2.80 9.67
C SER A 123 5.45 2.13 9.67
N TYR A 124 4.81 1.99 8.51
CA TYR A 124 3.53 1.30 8.39
C TYR A 124 3.33 0.69 7.00
N LYS A 125 2.31 -0.16 6.91
CA LYS A 125 1.80 -0.75 5.66
C LYS A 125 0.29 -0.57 5.59
N SER A 126 -0.23 -0.28 4.39
CA SER A 126 -1.65 -0.24 4.10
C SER A 126 -2.00 -1.11 2.90
N ILE A 127 -3.15 -1.78 2.97
CA ILE A 127 -3.74 -2.53 1.87
C ILE A 127 -5.20 -2.11 1.76
N ILE A 128 -5.60 -1.62 0.60
CA ILE A 128 -6.98 -1.29 0.27
C ILE A 128 -7.46 -2.29 -0.77
N VAL A 129 -8.59 -2.93 -0.50
CA VAL A 129 -9.25 -3.86 -1.42
C VAL A 129 -10.68 -3.39 -1.63
N ASP A 130 -11.06 -3.13 -2.87
CA ASP A 130 -12.44 -2.77 -3.24
C ASP A 130 -13.33 -4.02 -3.35
N THR A 131 -12.81 -5.05 -4.02
CA THR A 131 -13.54 -6.30 -4.25
C THR A 131 -12.57 -7.47 -4.18
N VAL A 132 -12.96 -8.54 -3.49
CA VAL A 132 -12.19 -9.79 -3.51
C VAL A 132 -12.50 -10.53 -4.81
N SER A 133 -11.56 -10.52 -5.74
CA SER A 133 -11.66 -11.26 -7.01
C SER A 133 -11.60 -12.76 -6.79
N ASN A 134 -12.58 -13.50 -7.32
CA ASN A 134 -12.55 -14.97 -7.35
C ASN A 134 -11.56 -15.52 -8.39
N TYR A 135 -11.10 -14.67 -9.32
CA TYR A 135 -10.25 -15.08 -10.44
C TYR A 135 -8.77 -15.15 -10.06
N HIS A 136 -8.34 -14.32 -9.11
CA HIS A 136 -6.95 -14.21 -8.69
C HIS A 136 -6.84 -14.55 -7.20
N LYS A 137 -6.38 -15.79 -6.90
CA LYS A 137 -6.21 -16.33 -5.53
C LYS A 137 -5.16 -15.59 -4.67
N LYS A 138 -4.71 -14.40 -5.07
CA LYS A 138 -3.65 -13.62 -4.39
C LYS A 138 -4.20 -12.66 -3.34
N THR A 139 -5.50 -12.40 -3.34
CA THR A 139 -6.15 -11.47 -2.41
C THR A 139 -6.76 -12.24 -1.24
N ALA A 140 -6.31 -11.95 -0.02
CA ALA A 140 -6.93 -12.52 1.18
C ALA A 140 -8.33 -11.95 1.35
N ASP A 141 -9.27 -12.77 1.81
CA ASP A 141 -10.65 -12.35 2.02
C ASP A 141 -10.86 -11.93 3.47
N PHE A 142 -10.75 -10.63 3.75
CA PHE A 142 -10.94 -10.07 5.09
C PHE A 142 -12.29 -9.36 5.27
N THR A 143 -13.31 -9.80 4.52
CA THR A 143 -14.66 -9.19 4.57
C THR A 143 -15.49 -9.61 5.80
N SER A 144 -14.97 -10.50 6.66
CA SER A 144 -15.59 -10.83 7.95
C SER A 144 -14.56 -11.27 8.98
N LYS A 145 -14.95 -11.21 10.26
CA LYS A 145 -14.16 -11.69 11.40
C LYS A 145 -13.72 -13.15 11.20
N GLU A 146 -14.66 -14.01 10.82
CA GLU A 146 -14.44 -15.45 10.67
C GLU A 146 -13.41 -15.74 9.57
N LYS A 147 -13.46 -14.99 8.48
CA LYS A 147 -12.51 -15.14 7.38
C LYS A 147 -11.11 -14.66 7.76
N ILE A 148 -11.01 -13.56 8.50
CA ILE A 148 -9.74 -13.06 9.06
C ILE A 148 -9.13 -14.13 9.98
N LEU A 149 -9.90 -14.63 10.96
CA LEU A 149 -9.43 -15.65 11.90
C LEU A 149 -8.96 -16.91 11.17
N LYS A 150 -9.76 -17.41 10.24
CA LYS A 150 -9.43 -18.61 9.43
C LYS A 150 -8.15 -18.42 8.61
N TYR A 151 -7.93 -17.23 8.04
CA TYR A 151 -6.74 -16.96 7.25
C TYR A 151 -5.46 -17.08 8.09
N TYR A 152 -5.40 -16.39 9.23
CA TYR A 152 -4.21 -16.42 10.08
C TYR A 152 -4.01 -17.75 10.81
N ASP A 153 -5.10 -18.43 11.19
CA ASP A 153 -5.05 -19.80 11.71
C ASP A 153 -4.42 -20.76 10.68
N SER A 154 -4.83 -20.69 9.41
CA SER A 154 -4.26 -21.53 8.34
C SER A 154 -2.76 -21.32 8.09
N LEU A 155 -2.23 -20.17 8.51
CA LEU A 155 -0.82 -19.81 8.39
C LEU A 155 -0.03 -20.02 9.69
N ASN A 156 -0.69 -20.50 10.76
CA ASN A 156 -0.13 -20.60 12.11
C ASN A 156 0.46 -19.26 12.62
N VAL A 157 -0.20 -18.14 12.29
CA VAL A 157 0.23 -16.81 12.74
C VAL A 157 -0.57 -16.41 13.97
N PRO A 158 0.10 -15.99 15.07
CA PRO A 158 -0.61 -15.58 16.27
C PRO A 158 -1.44 -14.32 16.01
N LEU A 159 -2.70 -14.36 16.42
CA LEU A 159 -3.67 -13.28 16.30
C LEU A 159 -4.48 -13.15 17.58
N ASN A 160 -4.52 -11.94 18.14
CA ASN A 160 -5.43 -11.57 19.23
C ASN A 160 -6.33 -10.42 18.79
N ILE A 161 -7.59 -10.43 19.22
CA ILE A 161 -8.52 -9.32 19.01
C ILE A 161 -8.28 -8.28 20.10
N ILE A 162 -8.21 -7.00 19.72
CA ILE A 162 -8.15 -5.87 20.64
C ILE A 162 -9.53 -5.19 20.62
N LEU A 163 -10.10 -4.97 21.81
CA LEU A 163 -11.38 -4.28 21.99
C LEU A 163 -11.12 -2.90 22.56
N GLU A 164 -11.60 -1.87 21.85
CA GLU A 164 -11.48 -0.48 22.24
C GLU A 164 -12.79 0.23 21.93
N GLY A 165 -13.39 0.88 22.93
CA GLY A 165 -14.71 1.50 22.81
C GLY A 165 -14.78 2.48 21.63
N ASN A 166 -15.87 2.43 20.86
CA ASN A 166 -16.10 3.20 19.62
C ASN A 166 -15.23 2.82 18.41
N LEU A 167 -14.15 2.04 18.58
CA LEU A 167 -13.25 1.66 17.49
C LEU A 167 -13.39 0.19 17.09
N SER A 168 -13.52 -0.72 18.05
CA SER A 168 -13.59 -2.17 17.86
C SER A 168 -14.57 -2.81 18.84
N SER A 169 -15.36 -3.78 18.38
CA SER A 169 -16.36 -4.48 19.21
C SER A 169 -16.27 -6.00 19.04
N GLU A 170 -16.75 -6.79 19.99
CA GLU A 170 -16.72 -8.26 19.87
C GLU A 170 -17.46 -8.78 18.63
N LYS A 171 -18.57 -8.12 18.29
CA LYS A 171 -19.43 -8.44 17.12
C LYS A 171 -18.78 -8.02 15.80
N ARG A 172 -18.02 -6.94 15.80
CA ARG A 172 -17.31 -6.40 14.63
C ARG A 172 -15.93 -5.90 15.06
N PRO A 173 -14.97 -6.82 15.28
CA PRO A 173 -13.62 -6.43 15.68
C PRO A 173 -12.90 -5.85 14.48
N THR A 174 -12.24 -4.72 14.70
CA THR A 174 -11.47 -4.01 13.65
C THR A 174 -10.02 -3.81 14.03
N LEU A 175 -9.65 -4.15 15.27
CA LEU A 175 -8.30 -4.04 15.81
C LEU A 175 -7.80 -5.42 16.23
N PHE A 176 -6.59 -5.73 15.81
CA PHE A 176 -5.96 -7.03 16.01
C PHE A 176 -4.48 -6.84 16.35
N MET A 177 -3.95 -7.67 17.24
CA MET A 177 -2.52 -7.89 17.39
C MET A 177 -2.14 -9.09 16.54
N ILE A 178 -1.46 -8.88 15.41
CA ILE A 178 -1.11 -9.94 14.45
C ILE A 178 0.40 -9.99 14.33
N ASN A 179 0.99 -11.13 14.70
CA ASN A 179 2.44 -11.30 14.75
C ASN A 179 3.14 -10.18 15.55
N ASN A 180 2.56 -9.80 16.70
CA ASN A 180 3.02 -8.71 17.57
C ASN A 180 2.96 -7.29 16.97
N TYR A 181 2.23 -7.09 15.87
CA TYR A 181 1.98 -5.76 15.31
C TYR A 181 0.51 -5.36 15.41
N ASN A 182 0.29 -4.13 15.85
CA ASN A 182 -1.03 -3.49 15.86
C ASN A 182 -1.54 -3.35 14.42
N THR A 183 -2.68 -4.00 14.16
CA THR A 183 -3.30 -4.08 12.84
C THR A 183 -4.76 -3.67 12.92
N SER A 184 -5.14 -2.66 12.14
CA SER A 184 -6.55 -2.36 11.90
C SER A 184 -7.02 -3.04 10.61
N ILE A 185 -8.14 -3.76 10.66
CA ILE A 185 -8.82 -4.27 9.48
C ILE A 185 -10.27 -3.76 9.52
N GLN A 186 -10.59 -2.83 8.63
CA GLN A 186 -11.93 -2.28 8.48
C GLN A 186 -12.64 -2.99 7.33
N TYR A 187 -13.76 -3.63 7.64
CA TYR A 187 -14.60 -4.33 6.67
C TYR A 187 -16.06 -4.06 7.01
N ALA A 188 -16.95 -4.13 6.03
CA ALA A 188 -18.40 -3.99 6.25
C ALA A 188 -19.14 -5.23 5.76
N SER A 189 -20.22 -5.60 6.46
CA SER A 189 -20.99 -6.80 6.16
C SER A 189 -21.71 -6.77 4.80
N LYS A 190 -21.87 -5.57 4.21
CA LYS A 190 -22.53 -5.35 2.92
C LYS A 190 -21.58 -4.82 1.84
N ASP A 191 -20.31 -4.61 2.18
CA ASP A 191 -19.31 -4.09 1.26
C ASP A 191 -18.36 -5.24 0.86
N PRO A 192 -18.11 -5.45 -0.44
CA PRO A 192 -17.17 -6.48 -0.88
C PRO A 192 -15.70 -6.18 -0.57
N GLY A 193 -15.38 -4.98 -0.07
CA GLY A 193 -14.03 -4.51 0.20
C GLY A 193 -13.62 -4.50 1.68
N TYR A 194 -12.35 -4.17 1.90
CA TYR A 194 -11.77 -3.90 3.22
C TYR A 194 -10.49 -3.07 3.13
N ASP A 195 -10.17 -2.41 4.23
CA ASP A 195 -8.90 -1.71 4.44
C ASP A 195 -8.12 -2.38 5.57
N MET A 196 -6.87 -2.72 5.32
CA MET A 196 -5.91 -3.18 6.33
C MET A 196 -4.82 -2.13 6.53
N PHE A 197 -4.48 -1.86 7.78
CA PHE A 197 -3.41 -0.97 8.19
C PHE A 197 -2.58 -1.64 9.28
N VAL A 198 -1.25 -1.63 9.15
CA VAL A 198 -0.31 -2.23 10.10
C VAL A 198 0.68 -1.18 10.53
N ASN A 199 0.78 -0.94 11.84
CA ASN A 199 1.78 -0.07 12.40
C ASN A 199 3.00 -0.88 12.85
N TYR A 200 4.19 -0.54 12.35
CA TYR A 200 5.46 -1.17 12.72
C TYR A 200 6.25 -0.38 13.76
N LEU A 201 5.85 0.87 14.04
CA LEU A 201 6.39 1.67 15.13
C LEU A 201 5.41 1.60 16.31
N ASP A 202 5.93 1.60 17.54
CA ASP A 202 5.11 1.65 18.78
C ASP A 202 4.51 3.05 19.04
N ASP A 203 4.43 3.88 18.00
CA ASP A 203 3.92 5.24 18.05
C ASP A 203 2.41 5.28 17.72
N PHE A 204 1.79 6.46 17.85
CA PHE A 204 0.38 6.68 17.55
C PHE A 204 0.00 6.26 16.12
N ILE A 205 -1.15 5.59 15.96
CA ILE A 205 -1.70 5.19 14.65
C ILE A 205 -2.23 6.45 13.95
N ASP A 206 -1.39 7.11 13.16
CA ASP A 206 -1.83 8.18 12.27
C ASP A 206 -2.46 7.58 11.01
N ARG A 207 -3.80 7.53 10.99
CA ARG A 207 -4.54 7.13 9.79
C ARG A 207 -4.59 8.33 8.86
N ASN A 208 -4.21 8.08 7.60
CA ASN A 208 -4.55 8.85 6.40
C ASN A 208 -3.41 9.62 5.70
N ILE A 209 -2.23 8.99 5.57
CA ILE A 209 -1.24 9.43 4.58
C ILE A 209 -1.77 9.29 3.14
N LEU A 210 -2.65 8.32 2.86
CA LEU A 210 -3.12 8.09 1.50
C LEU A 210 -3.84 9.31 0.92
N GLN A 211 -4.63 10.05 1.71
CA GLN A 211 -5.14 11.35 1.24
C GLN A 211 -4.00 12.34 0.96
N THR A 212 -3.05 12.48 1.88
CA THR A 212 -1.93 13.42 1.76
C THR A 212 -1.06 13.14 0.53
N TRP A 213 -0.87 11.87 0.15
CA TRP A 213 0.00 11.47 -0.95
C TRP A 213 -0.70 11.27 -2.29
N TYR A 214 -1.84 10.55 -2.32
CA TYR A 214 -2.55 10.29 -3.58
C TYR A 214 -3.45 11.47 -3.99
N PHE A 215 -3.79 12.39 -3.08
CA PHE A 215 -4.59 13.58 -3.39
C PHE A 215 -3.79 14.89 -3.44
N GLY A 216 -2.47 14.84 -3.23
CA GLY A 216 -1.56 15.97 -3.43
C GLY A 216 -1.56 16.99 -2.29
N GLY A 217 -1.68 16.53 -1.04
CA GLY A 217 -1.53 17.36 0.16
C GLY A 217 -0.09 17.70 0.51
N MET A 218 0.89 17.01 -0.09
CA MET A 218 2.31 17.36 0.05
C MET A 218 2.68 18.45 -0.94
N ASN A 219 2.95 19.63 -0.42
CA ASN A 219 3.57 20.69 -1.21
C ASN A 219 5.00 20.26 -1.58
N LYS A 220 5.16 19.76 -2.81
CA LYS A 220 6.40 19.37 -3.52
C LYS A 220 6.98 17.99 -3.16
N VAL A 221 6.63 16.99 -3.96
CA VAL A 221 7.26 15.66 -3.99
C VAL A 221 8.29 15.64 -5.12
N TYR A 222 9.56 15.31 -4.82
CA TYR A 222 10.65 15.19 -5.79
C TYR A 222 10.97 13.71 -6.03
N TYR A 223 10.76 13.20 -7.24
CA TYR A 223 10.94 11.78 -7.57
C TYR A 223 12.34 11.52 -8.15
N ASP A 224 13.06 10.54 -7.61
CA ASP A 224 14.31 10.01 -8.17
C ASP A 224 14.06 8.72 -8.96
N PHE A 225 14.55 8.67 -10.21
CA PHE A 225 14.49 7.52 -11.12
C PHE A 225 15.72 6.62 -11.00
#